data_AF-A0A0T6B9T2-F1
#
_entry.id   AF-A0A0T6B9T2-F1
#
_cell.length_a   1.000
_cell.length_b   1.000
_cell.length_c   1.000
_cell.angle_alpha   90.00
_cell.angle_beta   90.00
_cell.angle_gamma   90.00
#
_symmetry.space_group_name_H-M   'P 1'
#
loop_
_entity.id
_entity.type
_entity.pdbx_description
1 polymer ?
#
loop_
_entity_poly.entity_id
_entity_poly.type
_entity_poly.pdbx_seq_one_letter_code
_entity_poly.pdbx_strand_id
1 'polypeptide(L)'
;LDVPSGEQEDLFIRKLRQCCVSFDFMDPVADLKGKEVKRCTLNELVDYITGGRGVLTEPVYPEIIKMISDNLFRTLPPSENPDFDPEEDDPTLEASWPHLQLVYEFFLRFLESSDFQPSIGKRVIDQKFVLQLLELFDSEDPRERDFLKTVLHRIYGKFLGLRAFIRKQINNIFLRFVYETEHFNGVGELLEILGSIINGFALPLKAEHKQFLVKVLIPLHKVKCLSLYHAQLAYCVVQFLEKDPNLTEPVVRGLLKYWPKTCSQKEVMFLGEIEEVLDVIEPSQFTRIQEPLFRQIAKCVSSP
;
A
#
# COMPACT_ATOMS: atom_id res chain seq x y z
N LEU A 1 6.35 -30.70 -14.66
CA LEU A 1 7.73 -30.95 -15.15
C LEU A 1 7.77 -32.12 -16.13
N ASP A 2 6.60 -32.65 -16.53
CA ASP A 2 6.46 -33.94 -17.23
C ASP A 2 6.57 -33.85 -18.75
N VAL A 3 6.88 -32.67 -19.28
CA VAL A 3 7.14 -32.42 -20.71
C VAL A 3 8.63 -32.14 -20.97
N PRO A 4 9.15 -32.48 -22.17
CA PRO A 4 10.54 -32.22 -22.54
C PRO A 4 10.91 -30.74 -22.37
N SER A 5 12.16 -30.46 -21.98
CA SER A 5 12.62 -29.10 -21.67
C SER A 5 12.39 -28.07 -22.80
N GLY A 6 12.40 -28.50 -24.06
CA GLY A 6 12.15 -27.64 -25.21
C GLY A 6 10.69 -27.19 -25.39
N GLU A 7 9.72 -27.89 -24.78
CA GLU A 7 8.29 -27.56 -24.89
C GLU A 7 7.75 -26.87 -23.62
N GLN A 8 8.56 -26.77 -22.57
CA GLN A 8 8.14 -26.23 -21.27
C GLN A 8 7.75 -24.75 -21.36
N GLU A 9 8.53 -23.92 -22.06
CA GLU A 9 8.24 -22.50 -22.22
C GLU A 9 6.93 -22.27 -22.98
N ASP A 10 6.72 -22.98 -24.10
CA ASP A 10 5.50 -22.88 -24.89
C ASP A 10 4.27 -23.32 -24.11
N LEU A 11 4.37 -24.42 -23.34
CA LEU A 11 3.28 -24.88 -22.49
C LEU A 11 2.98 -23.87 -21.37
N PHE A 12 4.02 -23.29 -20.78
CA PHE A 12 3.89 -22.26 -19.75
C PHE A 12 3.14 -21.03 -20.29
N ILE A 13 3.52 -20.52 -21.47
CA ILE A 13 2.84 -19.41 -22.14
C ILE A 13 1.37 -19.76 -22.45
N ARG A 14 1.09 -20.97 -22.92
CA ARG A 14 -0.30 -21.41 -23.18
C ARG A 14 -1.13 -21.42 -21.90
N LYS A 15 -0.59 -21.90 -20.78
CA LYS A 15 -1.27 -21.88 -19.48
C LYS A 15 -1.51 -20.46 -18.98
N LEU A 16 -0.54 -19.54 -19.12
CA LEU A 16 -0.73 -18.12 -18.79
C LEU A 16 -1.90 -17.51 -19.56
N ARG A 17 -1.96 -17.74 -20.87
CA ARG A 17 -3.06 -17.26 -21.73
C ARG A 17 -4.40 -17.88 -21.37
N GLN A 18 -4.42 -19.15 -20.97
CA GLN A 18 -5.64 -19.79 -20.47
C GLN A 18 -6.14 -19.13 -19.17
N CYS A 19 -5.22 -18.70 -18.30
CA CYS A 19 -5.56 -18.00 -17.06
C CYS A 19 -6.04 -16.54 -17.25
N CYS A 20 -5.93 -15.96 -18.45
CA CYS A 20 -6.53 -14.67 -18.78
C CYS A 20 -8.08 -14.70 -18.83
N VAL A 21 -8.69 -15.88 -18.96
CA VAL A 21 -10.16 -16.01 -19.01
C VAL A 21 -10.73 -15.69 -17.62
N SER A 22 -11.59 -14.67 -17.53
CA SER A 22 -12.32 -14.32 -16.32
C SER A 22 -13.53 -15.23 -16.12
N PHE A 23 -13.89 -15.47 -14.85
CA PHE A 23 -15.08 -16.21 -14.47
C PHE A 23 -15.92 -15.34 -13.56
N ASP A 24 -17.24 -15.44 -13.68
CA ASP A 24 -18.17 -14.75 -12.79
C ASP A 24 -18.33 -15.55 -11.49
N PHE A 25 -17.99 -14.94 -10.36
CA PHE A 25 -18.14 -15.53 -9.03
C PHE A 25 -19.41 -15.07 -8.32
N MET A 26 -20.17 -14.13 -8.87
CA MET A 26 -21.47 -13.72 -8.34
C MET A 26 -22.53 -14.80 -8.54
N ASP A 27 -22.40 -15.60 -9.62
CA ASP A 27 -23.08 -16.89 -9.74
C ASP A 27 -22.14 -18.02 -9.26
N PRO A 28 -22.34 -18.56 -8.04
CA PRO A 28 -21.44 -19.57 -7.49
C PRO A 28 -21.54 -20.92 -8.21
N VAL A 29 -22.64 -21.21 -8.92
CA VAL A 29 -22.88 -22.50 -9.57
C VAL A 29 -22.53 -22.49 -11.07
N ALA A 30 -22.37 -21.31 -11.66
CA ALA A 30 -21.88 -21.18 -13.04
C ALA A 30 -20.43 -21.65 -13.17
N ASP A 31 -20.13 -22.37 -14.26
CA ASP A 31 -18.79 -22.74 -14.70
C ASP A 31 -17.88 -23.40 -13.65
N LEU A 32 -18.45 -24.14 -12.70
CA LEU A 32 -17.68 -24.82 -11.61
C LEU A 32 -16.44 -25.56 -12.12
N LYS A 33 -16.59 -26.29 -13.24
CA LYS A 33 -15.48 -27.02 -13.86
C LYS A 33 -14.41 -26.08 -14.41
N GLY A 34 -14.81 -24.98 -15.06
CA GLY A 34 -13.87 -23.97 -15.59
C GLY A 34 -13.13 -23.24 -14.47
N LYS A 35 -13.86 -22.86 -13.41
CA LYS A 35 -13.30 -22.26 -12.20
C LYS A 35 -12.25 -23.17 -11.56
N GLU A 36 -12.54 -24.45 -11.40
CA GLU A 36 -11.60 -25.40 -10.81
C GLU A 36 -10.37 -25.64 -11.70
N VAL A 37 -10.55 -25.78 -13.01
CA VAL A 37 -9.43 -25.92 -13.96
C VAL A 37 -8.49 -24.70 -13.90
N LYS A 38 -9.03 -23.48 -13.86
CA LYS A 38 -8.21 -22.26 -13.72
C LYS A 38 -7.49 -22.24 -12.38
N ARG A 39 -8.17 -22.61 -11.28
CA ARG A 39 -7.58 -22.69 -9.94
C ARG A 39 -6.41 -23.67 -9.89
N CYS A 40 -6.58 -24.90 -10.40
CA CYS A 40 -5.50 -25.88 -10.50
C CYS A 40 -4.34 -25.37 -11.36
N THR A 41 -4.66 -24.77 -12.51
CA THR A 41 -3.63 -24.25 -13.42
C THR A 41 -2.82 -23.13 -12.77
N LEU A 42 -3.47 -22.19 -12.06
CA LEU A 42 -2.77 -21.13 -11.33
C LEU A 42 -1.85 -21.69 -10.22
N ASN A 43 -2.31 -22.70 -9.47
CA ASN A 43 -1.45 -23.37 -8.47
C ASN A 43 -0.21 -24.00 -9.13
N GLU A 44 -0.38 -24.72 -10.23
CA GLU A 44 0.74 -25.31 -10.97
C GLU A 44 1.72 -24.23 -11.47
N LEU A 45 1.21 -23.06 -11.91
CA LEU A 45 2.05 -21.93 -12.33
C LEU A 45 2.85 -21.34 -11.17
N VAL A 46 2.24 -21.22 -9.98
CA VAL A 46 2.93 -20.79 -8.75
C VAL A 46 4.05 -21.76 -8.38
N ASP A 47 3.75 -23.06 -8.35
CA ASP A 47 4.73 -24.11 -8.06
C ASP A 47 5.87 -24.11 -9.08
N TYR A 48 5.54 -23.92 -10.36
CA TYR A 48 6.51 -23.91 -11.45
C TYR A 48 7.50 -22.73 -11.36
N ILE A 49 7.03 -21.51 -11.07
CA ILE A 49 7.93 -20.36 -10.86
C ILE A 49 8.75 -20.52 -9.57
N THR A 50 8.15 -21.08 -8.52
CA THR A 50 8.81 -21.20 -7.21
C THR A 50 9.91 -22.26 -7.22
N GLY A 51 9.68 -23.40 -7.88
CA GLY A 51 10.64 -24.51 -7.95
C GLY A 51 11.57 -24.47 -9.17
N GLY A 52 11.20 -23.78 -10.24
CA GLY A 52 11.93 -23.75 -11.49
C GLY A 52 13.07 -22.73 -11.52
N ARG A 53 14.24 -23.13 -12.03
CA ARG A 53 15.34 -22.20 -12.37
C ARG A 53 15.36 -21.93 -13.87
N GLY A 54 15.64 -20.70 -14.26
CA GLY A 54 15.72 -20.27 -15.66
C GLY A 54 14.36 -20.15 -16.36
N VAL A 55 13.25 -20.16 -15.61
CA VAL A 55 11.88 -20.08 -16.16
C VAL A 55 11.55 -18.70 -16.72
N LEU A 56 12.15 -17.64 -16.16
CA LEU A 56 11.86 -16.25 -16.50
C LEU A 56 12.68 -15.76 -17.70
N THR A 57 12.37 -16.28 -18.89
CA THR A 57 12.96 -15.83 -20.16
C THR A 57 12.31 -14.53 -20.64
N GLU A 58 12.99 -13.76 -21.51
CA GLU A 58 12.48 -12.49 -22.03
C GLU A 58 11.06 -12.54 -22.67
N PRO A 59 10.69 -13.54 -23.49
CA PRO A 59 9.36 -13.60 -24.10
C PRO A 59 8.23 -13.89 -23.10
N VAL A 60 8.55 -14.39 -21.91
CA VAL A 60 7.58 -14.75 -20.88
C VAL A 60 7.09 -13.53 -20.09
N TYR A 61 7.91 -12.49 -19.94
CA TYR A 61 7.57 -11.29 -19.13
C TYR A 61 6.25 -10.62 -19.59
N PRO A 62 6.04 -10.34 -20.90
CA PRO A 62 4.79 -9.74 -21.36
C PRO A 62 3.57 -10.63 -21.11
N GLU A 63 3.70 -11.95 -21.26
CA GLU A 63 2.59 -12.89 -21.06
C GLU A 63 2.19 -12.97 -19.58
N ILE A 64 3.17 -12.96 -18.67
CA ILE A 64 2.94 -12.88 -17.22
C ILE A 64 2.21 -11.59 -16.85
N ILE A 65 2.74 -10.44 -17.28
CA ILE A 65 2.15 -9.13 -16.94
C ILE A 65 0.76 -8.98 -17.56
N LYS A 66 0.53 -9.51 -18.75
CA LYS A 66 -0.80 -9.55 -19.37
C LYS A 66 -1.77 -10.38 -18.54
N MET A 67 -1.39 -11.61 -18.17
CA MET A 67 -2.25 -12.48 -17.33
C MET A 67 -2.60 -11.80 -16.00
N ILE A 68 -1.62 -11.15 -15.35
CA ILE A 68 -1.87 -10.39 -14.11
C ILE A 68 -2.81 -9.22 -14.38
N SER A 69 -2.59 -8.45 -15.44
CA SER A 69 -3.40 -7.27 -15.77
C SER A 69 -4.86 -7.64 -16.08
N ASP A 70 -5.08 -8.71 -16.86
CA ASP A 70 -6.41 -9.19 -17.24
C ASP A 70 -7.22 -9.71 -16.04
N ASN A 71 -6.55 -10.10 -14.95
CA ASN A 71 -7.20 -10.61 -13.73
C ASN A 71 -7.35 -9.55 -12.64
N LEU A 72 -6.35 -8.69 -12.43
CA LEU A 72 -6.34 -7.76 -11.31
C LEU A 72 -7.02 -6.42 -11.63
N PHE A 73 -6.76 -5.86 -12.81
CA PHE A 73 -7.19 -4.49 -13.14
C PHE A 73 -8.65 -4.45 -13.56
N ARG A 74 -9.50 -4.23 -12.56
CA ARG A 74 -10.94 -4.12 -12.67
C ARG A 74 -11.44 -2.85 -11.99
N THR A 75 -12.62 -2.40 -12.38
CA THR A 75 -13.34 -1.38 -11.59
C THR A 75 -13.81 -2.04 -10.31
N LEU A 76 -13.44 -1.46 -9.16
CA LEU A 76 -13.92 -1.93 -7.86
C LEU A 76 -15.44 -1.72 -7.78
N PRO A 77 -16.18 -2.64 -7.14
CA PRO A 77 -17.60 -2.45 -6.93
C PRO A 77 -17.85 -1.15 -6.16
N PRO A 78 -18.95 -0.42 -6.45
CA PRO A 78 -19.30 0.74 -5.64
C PRO A 78 -19.56 0.29 -4.20
N SER A 79 -19.18 1.12 -3.23
CA SER A 79 -19.54 0.85 -1.84
C SER A 79 -21.06 0.83 -1.72
N GLU A 80 -21.61 -0.28 -1.25
CA GLU A 80 -23.06 -0.50 -1.19
C GLU A 80 -23.74 0.31 -0.08
N ASN A 81 -22.97 0.78 0.91
CA ASN A 81 -23.46 1.52 2.07
C ASN A 81 -22.84 2.94 2.16
N PRO A 82 -23.59 4.01 1.85
CA PRO A 82 -23.09 5.38 1.96
C PRO A 82 -22.86 5.84 3.41
N ASP A 83 -23.44 5.15 4.40
CA ASP A 83 -23.24 5.38 5.84
C ASP A 83 -22.25 4.37 6.44
N PHE A 84 -21.47 3.66 5.61
CA PHE A 84 -20.50 2.67 6.07
C PHE A 84 -19.51 3.29 7.05
N ASP A 85 -19.48 2.76 8.27
CA ASP A 85 -18.46 3.09 9.26
C ASP A 85 -17.34 2.07 9.18
N PRO A 86 -16.16 2.41 8.63
CA PRO A 86 -15.04 1.48 8.54
C PRO A 86 -14.47 1.04 9.89
N GLU A 87 -14.89 1.66 11.00
CA GLU A 87 -14.55 1.21 12.36
C GLU A 87 -15.54 0.17 12.91
N GLU A 88 -16.79 0.16 12.46
CA GLU A 88 -17.87 -0.69 13.03
C GLU A 88 -18.39 -1.76 12.07
N ASP A 89 -18.36 -1.52 10.76
CA ASP A 89 -18.95 -2.38 9.74
C ASP A 89 -17.95 -3.41 9.16
N ASP A 90 -18.45 -4.61 8.87
CA ASP A 90 -17.67 -5.66 8.23
C ASP A 90 -17.38 -5.31 6.75
N PRO A 91 -16.13 -5.45 6.27
CA PRO A 91 -15.78 -5.12 4.89
C PRO A 91 -16.37 -6.13 3.89
N THR A 92 -16.72 -5.65 2.71
CA THR A 92 -17.14 -6.52 1.61
C THR A 92 -15.96 -7.34 1.10
N LEU A 93 -16.09 -8.67 1.14
CA LEU A 93 -15.07 -9.58 0.63
C LEU A 93 -15.22 -9.81 -0.88
N GLU A 94 -14.10 -9.90 -1.59
CA GLU A 94 -14.10 -10.13 -3.03
C GLU A 94 -14.51 -11.57 -3.37
N ALA A 95 -15.59 -11.73 -4.15
CA ALA A 95 -16.12 -13.04 -4.52
C ALA A 95 -15.13 -13.86 -5.38
N SER A 96 -14.33 -13.19 -6.21
CA SER A 96 -13.34 -13.82 -7.09
C SER A 96 -12.03 -14.20 -6.37
N TRP A 97 -11.97 -14.04 -5.05
CA TRP A 97 -10.78 -14.30 -4.23
C TRP A 97 -10.10 -15.65 -4.47
N PRO A 98 -10.82 -16.78 -4.67
CA PRO A 98 -10.17 -18.08 -4.93
C PRO A 98 -9.23 -18.09 -6.14
N HIS A 99 -9.45 -17.22 -7.12
CA HIS A 99 -8.52 -17.02 -8.24
C HIS A 99 -7.55 -15.87 -7.98
N LEU A 100 -8.04 -14.74 -7.47
CA LEU A 100 -7.21 -13.54 -7.27
C LEU A 100 -6.07 -13.78 -6.28
N GLN A 101 -6.31 -14.52 -5.20
CA GLN A 101 -5.26 -14.91 -4.25
C GLN A 101 -4.08 -15.57 -4.96
N LEU A 102 -4.35 -16.51 -5.87
CA LEU A 102 -3.31 -17.24 -6.61
C LEU A 102 -2.61 -16.34 -7.64
N VAL A 103 -3.33 -15.39 -8.25
CA VAL A 103 -2.73 -14.40 -9.15
C VAL A 103 -1.78 -13.47 -8.39
N TYR A 104 -2.19 -12.99 -7.21
CA TYR A 104 -1.32 -12.19 -6.34
C TYR A 104 -0.11 -12.96 -5.84
N GLU A 105 -0.30 -14.21 -5.42
CA GLU A 105 0.78 -15.09 -5.00
C GLU A 105 1.77 -15.32 -6.14
N PHE A 106 1.26 -15.67 -7.33
CA PHE A 106 2.06 -15.83 -8.53
C PHE A 106 2.85 -14.55 -8.86
N PHE A 107 2.21 -13.39 -8.78
CA PHE A 107 2.88 -12.11 -9.04
C PHE A 107 4.00 -11.84 -8.03
N LEU A 108 3.75 -12.11 -6.75
CA LEU A 108 4.75 -11.94 -5.70
C LEU A 108 5.93 -12.88 -5.92
N ARG A 109 5.69 -14.17 -6.20
CA ARG A 109 6.75 -15.15 -6.52
C ARG A 109 7.56 -14.73 -7.76
N PHE A 110 6.89 -14.23 -8.80
CA PHE A 110 7.55 -13.69 -9.99
C PHE A 110 8.48 -12.52 -9.64
N LEU A 111 8.04 -11.56 -8.82
CA LEU A 111 8.87 -10.44 -8.39
C LEU A 111 10.01 -10.87 -7.45
N GLU A 112 9.79 -11.86 -6.59
CA GLU A 112 10.76 -12.33 -5.59
C GLU A 112 11.78 -13.35 -6.13
N SER A 113 11.51 -13.92 -7.32
CA SER A 113 12.42 -14.85 -7.98
C SER A 113 13.84 -14.28 -8.11
N SER A 114 14.84 -15.12 -7.84
CA SER A 114 16.25 -14.79 -8.05
C SER A 114 16.60 -14.55 -9.52
N ASP A 115 15.82 -15.12 -10.43
CA ASP A 115 16.03 -15.03 -11.87
C ASP A 115 15.35 -13.79 -12.47
N PHE A 116 14.62 -13.02 -11.65
CA PHE A 116 13.95 -11.80 -12.08
C PHE A 116 14.95 -10.72 -12.50
N GLN A 117 14.79 -10.19 -13.71
CA GLN A 117 15.64 -9.16 -14.29
C GLN A 117 14.87 -7.83 -14.42
N PRO A 118 15.17 -6.82 -13.57
CA PRO A 118 14.51 -5.51 -13.64
C PRO A 118 14.71 -4.78 -14.99
N SER A 119 15.80 -5.08 -15.71
CA SER A 119 16.10 -4.53 -17.04
C SER A 119 15.07 -4.94 -18.11
N ILE A 120 14.53 -6.15 -18.01
CA ILE A 120 13.45 -6.66 -18.88
C ILE A 120 12.10 -6.22 -18.30
N GLY A 121 11.89 -6.43 -17.00
CA GLY A 121 10.62 -6.11 -16.33
C GLY A 121 10.18 -4.65 -16.49
N LYS A 122 11.10 -3.69 -16.58
CA LYS A 122 10.76 -2.27 -16.75
C LYS A 122 10.10 -1.95 -18.10
N ARG A 123 10.16 -2.86 -19.09
CA ARG A 123 9.50 -2.69 -20.40
C ARG A 123 8.00 -3.01 -20.33
N VAL A 124 7.58 -3.76 -19.32
CA VAL A 124 6.20 -4.24 -19.16
C VAL A 124 5.54 -3.69 -17.89
N ILE A 125 6.31 -3.42 -16.83
CA ILE A 125 5.86 -2.72 -15.63
C ILE A 125 6.22 -1.25 -15.79
N ASP A 126 5.30 -0.48 -16.38
CA ASP A 126 5.45 0.95 -16.64
C ASP A 126 4.61 1.81 -15.67
N GLN A 127 4.58 3.12 -15.91
CA GLN A 127 3.80 4.05 -15.08
C GLN A 127 2.29 3.77 -15.14
N LYS A 128 1.78 3.29 -16.27
CA LYS A 128 0.36 2.96 -16.42
C LYS A 128 0.01 1.74 -15.56
N PHE A 129 0.83 0.70 -15.61
CA PHE A 129 0.67 -0.48 -14.77
C PHE A 129 0.65 -0.08 -13.28
N VAL A 130 1.60 0.75 -12.85
CA VAL A 130 1.66 1.22 -11.45
C VAL A 130 0.42 2.04 -11.07
N LEU A 131 -0.10 2.88 -11.97
CA LEU A 131 -1.30 3.66 -11.69
C LEU A 131 -2.51 2.75 -11.47
N GLN A 132 -2.74 1.78 -12.35
CA GLN A 132 -3.84 0.81 -12.21
C GLN A 132 -3.68 -0.05 -10.96
N LEU A 133 -2.44 -0.41 -10.58
CA LEU A 133 -2.16 -1.11 -9.34
C LEU A 133 -2.50 -0.26 -8.09
N LEU A 134 -2.22 1.05 -8.14
CA LEU A 134 -2.52 1.97 -7.05
C LEU A 134 -4.03 2.20 -6.89
N GLU A 135 -4.81 2.16 -7.96
CA GLU A 135 -6.27 2.26 -7.90
C GLU A 135 -6.90 1.09 -7.11
N LEU A 136 -6.28 -0.09 -7.13
CA LEU A 136 -6.78 -1.26 -6.39
C LEU A 136 -6.59 -1.15 -4.86
N PHE A 137 -5.78 -0.22 -4.36
CA PHE A 137 -5.64 -0.01 -2.91
C PHE A 137 -6.93 0.48 -2.26
N ASP A 138 -7.91 0.94 -3.04
CA ASP A 138 -9.23 1.29 -2.55
C ASP A 138 -10.17 0.08 -2.37
N SER A 139 -9.68 -1.15 -2.58
CA SER A 139 -10.46 -2.37 -2.35
C SER A 139 -10.92 -2.47 -0.89
N GLU A 140 -12.18 -2.84 -0.67
CA GLU A 140 -12.73 -3.10 0.67
C GLU A 140 -12.11 -4.36 1.31
N ASP A 141 -11.64 -5.31 0.49
CA ASP A 141 -11.07 -6.56 0.97
C ASP A 141 -9.66 -6.35 1.56
N PRO A 142 -9.47 -6.49 2.89
CA PRO A 142 -8.17 -6.26 3.51
C PRO A 142 -7.09 -7.24 3.03
N ARG A 143 -7.48 -8.43 2.56
CA ARG A 143 -6.54 -9.43 2.04
C ARG A 143 -5.93 -8.95 0.73
N GLU A 144 -6.73 -8.33 -0.13
CA GLU A 144 -6.25 -7.74 -1.39
C GLU A 144 -5.27 -6.60 -1.12
N ARG A 145 -5.60 -5.71 -0.17
CA ARG A 145 -4.74 -4.59 0.22
C ARG A 145 -3.39 -5.05 0.77
N ASP A 146 -3.34 -6.11 1.57
CA ASP A 146 -2.08 -6.63 2.12
C ASP A 146 -1.15 -7.22 1.02
N PHE A 147 -1.72 -7.91 0.03
CA PHE A 147 -0.95 -8.33 -1.15
C PHE A 147 -0.46 -7.15 -1.97
N LEU A 148 -1.34 -6.18 -2.26
CA LEU A 148 -0.99 -4.96 -2.98
C LEU A 148 0.14 -4.20 -2.29
N LYS A 149 0.09 -4.09 -0.96
CA LYS A 149 1.14 -3.48 -0.14
C LYS A 149 2.50 -4.10 -0.43
N THR A 150 2.55 -5.43 -0.34
CA THR A 150 3.79 -6.19 -0.53
C THR A 150 4.29 -6.09 -1.96
N VAL A 151 3.40 -6.24 -2.94
CA VAL A 151 3.72 -6.12 -4.38
C VAL A 151 4.27 -4.73 -4.71
N LEU A 152 3.58 -3.66 -4.29
CA LEU A 152 4.00 -2.29 -4.56
C LEU A 152 5.36 -1.98 -3.90
N HIS A 153 5.58 -2.47 -2.68
CA HIS A 153 6.87 -2.34 -2.01
C HIS A 153 8.01 -3.03 -2.79
N ARG A 154 7.78 -4.25 -3.31
CA ARG A 154 8.76 -4.96 -4.16
C ARG A 154 9.04 -4.21 -5.47
N ILE A 155 8.01 -3.67 -6.12
CA ILE A 155 8.14 -2.84 -7.32
C ILE A 155 8.98 -1.59 -7.01
N TYR A 156 8.67 -0.87 -5.93
CA TYR A 156 9.43 0.31 -5.51
C TYR A 156 10.91 0.00 -5.24
N GLY A 157 11.18 -1.14 -4.60
CA GLY A 157 12.53 -1.62 -4.31
C GLY A 157 13.33 -1.89 -5.58
N LYS A 158 12.77 -2.65 -6.53
CA LYS A 158 13.45 -3.14 -7.75
C LYS A 158 13.55 -2.11 -8.87
N PHE A 159 12.58 -1.19 -8.98
CA PHE A 159 12.49 -0.25 -10.09
C PHE A 159 12.81 1.19 -9.68
N LEU A 160 14.10 1.53 -9.69
CA LEU A 160 14.58 2.88 -9.35
C LEU A 160 13.88 3.99 -10.15
N GLY A 161 13.64 3.76 -11.44
CA GLY A 161 12.99 4.72 -12.35
C GLY A 161 11.52 5.01 -12.04
N LEU A 162 10.84 4.12 -11.31
CA LEU A 162 9.43 4.29 -10.93
C LEU A 162 9.25 4.95 -9.56
N ARG A 163 10.31 5.02 -8.74
CA ARG A 163 10.23 5.52 -7.35
C ARG A 163 9.64 6.93 -7.25
N ALA A 164 10.10 7.85 -8.08
CA ALA A 164 9.60 9.23 -8.06
C ALA A 164 8.11 9.31 -8.48
N PHE A 165 7.72 8.50 -9.47
CA PHE A 165 6.33 8.40 -9.92
C PHE A 165 5.43 7.83 -8.82
N ILE A 166 5.82 6.72 -8.19
CA ILE A 166 5.07 6.09 -7.09
C ILE A 166 4.85 7.09 -5.95
N ARG A 167 5.91 7.76 -5.46
CA ARG A 167 5.77 8.78 -4.39
C ARG A 167 4.83 9.91 -4.80
N LYS A 168 4.90 10.37 -6.05
CA LYS A 168 4.00 11.40 -6.57
C LYS A 168 2.55 10.95 -6.60
N GLN A 169 2.27 9.72 -7.02
CA GLN A 169 0.90 9.21 -7.08
C GLN A 169 0.32 8.96 -5.68
N ILE A 170 1.11 8.39 -4.75
CA ILE A 170 0.67 8.23 -3.34
C ILE A 170 0.37 9.61 -2.72
N ASN A 171 1.21 10.62 -3.00
CA ASN A 171 0.95 11.99 -2.57
C ASN A 171 -0.38 12.53 -3.13
N ASN A 172 -0.64 12.35 -4.43
CA ASN A 172 -1.91 12.76 -5.03
C ASN A 172 -3.12 12.05 -4.39
N ILE A 173 -3.01 10.75 -4.10
CA ILE A 173 -4.05 9.97 -3.41
C ILE A 173 -4.32 10.58 -2.03
N PHE A 174 -3.28 10.83 -1.23
CA PHE A 174 -3.45 11.43 0.10
C PHE A 174 -4.00 12.85 0.05
N LEU A 175 -3.59 13.68 -0.91
CA LEU A 175 -4.16 15.01 -1.08
C LEU A 175 -5.66 14.93 -1.41
N ARG A 176 -6.05 14.06 -2.35
CA ARG A 176 -7.46 13.84 -2.69
C ARG A 176 -8.25 13.32 -1.48
N PHE A 177 -7.69 12.34 -0.76
CA PHE A 177 -8.30 11.80 0.47
C PHE A 177 -8.53 12.89 1.51
N VAL A 178 -7.51 13.70 1.82
CA VAL A 178 -7.59 14.72 2.87
C VAL A 178 -8.47 15.91 2.50
N TYR A 179 -8.52 16.32 1.22
CA TYR A 179 -9.14 17.59 0.83
C TYR A 179 -10.42 17.45 -0.02
N GLU A 180 -10.69 16.28 -0.59
CA GLU A 180 -11.82 16.10 -1.51
C GLU A 180 -12.80 15.02 -1.06
N THR A 181 -12.31 13.79 -0.79
CA THR A 181 -13.20 12.63 -0.61
C THR A 181 -13.41 12.23 0.84
N GLU A 182 -12.40 12.38 1.70
CA GLU A 182 -12.35 11.78 3.06
C GLU A 182 -12.62 10.27 3.10
N HIS A 183 -12.52 9.60 1.94
CA HIS A 183 -12.72 8.16 1.76
C HIS A 183 -11.63 7.60 0.87
N PHE A 184 -10.92 6.59 1.39
CA PHE A 184 -9.95 5.74 0.71
C PHE A 184 -9.58 4.58 1.65
N ASN A 185 -9.74 3.33 1.23
CA ASN A 185 -9.59 2.17 2.13
C ASN A 185 -8.12 1.83 2.46
N GLY A 186 -7.19 2.11 1.54
CA GLY A 186 -5.79 1.67 1.64
C GLY A 186 -4.81 2.66 2.26
N VAL A 187 -5.26 3.62 3.08
CA VAL A 187 -4.36 4.66 3.65
C VAL A 187 -3.28 4.03 4.54
N GLY A 188 -3.66 3.08 5.39
CA GLY A 188 -2.74 2.42 6.32
C GLY A 188 -1.64 1.66 5.59
N GLU A 189 -2.00 0.86 4.59
CA GLU A 189 -1.07 0.05 3.80
C GLU A 189 -0.10 0.93 3.00
N LEU A 190 -0.58 2.05 2.42
CA LEU A 190 0.29 3.01 1.74
C LEU A 190 1.26 3.69 2.73
N LEU A 191 0.82 3.98 3.95
CA LEU A 191 1.68 4.54 5.00
C LEU A 191 2.74 3.53 5.47
N GLU A 192 2.42 2.24 5.59
CA GLU A 192 3.44 1.22 5.92
C GLU A 192 4.58 1.20 4.88
N ILE A 193 4.24 1.25 3.59
CA ILE A 193 5.23 1.31 2.52
C ILE A 193 6.05 2.61 2.65
N LEU A 194 5.38 3.74 2.88
CA LEU A 194 6.06 5.02 3.05
C LEU A 194 6.99 5.03 4.27
N GLY A 195 6.61 4.42 5.39
CA GLY A 195 7.46 4.28 6.56
C GLY A 195 8.79 3.60 6.22
N SER A 196 8.74 2.48 5.49
CA SER A 196 9.93 1.80 4.99
C SER A 196 10.75 2.68 4.03
N ILE A 197 10.09 3.43 3.14
CA ILE A 197 10.74 4.36 2.21
C ILE A 197 11.45 5.50 2.94
N ILE A 198 10.80 6.09 3.97
CA ILE A 198 11.31 7.21 4.76
C ILE A 198 12.55 6.77 5.53
N ASN A 199 12.52 5.58 6.15
CA ASN A 199 13.69 5.02 6.81
C ASN A 199 14.87 4.86 5.83
N GLY A 200 14.60 4.55 4.56
CA GLY A 200 15.61 4.47 3.50
C GLY A 200 16.11 5.82 2.93
N PHE A 201 15.62 6.97 3.40
CA PHE A 201 16.07 8.27 2.88
C PHE A 201 17.53 8.58 3.20
N ALA A 202 18.24 9.08 2.19
CA ALA A 202 19.59 9.60 2.35
C ALA A 202 19.58 10.96 3.05
N LEU A 203 20.63 11.23 3.83
CA LEU A 203 20.87 12.51 4.46
C LEU A 203 21.85 13.35 3.63
N PRO A 204 21.67 14.68 3.53
CA PRO A 204 20.57 15.46 4.13
C PRO A 204 19.22 15.21 3.42
N LEU A 205 18.13 15.30 4.18
CA LEU A 205 16.78 15.16 3.62
C LEU A 205 16.51 16.20 2.53
N LYS A 206 16.00 15.72 1.38
CA LYS A 206 15.58 16.58 0.27
C LYS A 206 14.39 17.46 0.66
N ALA A 207 14.34 18.67 0.08
CA ALA A 207 13.24 19.61 0.30
C ALA A 207 11.86 19.02 -0.04
N GLU A 208 11.77 18.19 -1.09
CA GLU A 208 10.51 17.50 -1.46
C GLU A 208 9.98 16.59 -0.34
N HIS A 209 10.86 15.91 0.41
CA HIS A 209 10.45 15.03 1.50
C HIS A 209 10.00 15.83 2.74
N LYS A 210 10.68 16.94 3.04
CA LYS A 210 10.26 17.87 4.12
C LYS A 210 8.90 18.48 3.81
N GLN A 211 8.66 18.85 2.55
CA GLN A 211 7.35 19.34 2.10
C GLN A 211 6.28 18.25 2.20
N PHE A 212 6.60 17.00 1.84
CA PHE A 212 5.69 15.87 1.99
C PHE A 212 5.23 15.67 3.44
N LEU A 213 6.15 15.69 4.41
CA LEU A 213 5.81 15.64 5.84
C LEU A 213 4.81 16.76 6.22
N VAL A 214 5.15 18.01 5.93
CA VAL A 214 4.38 19.17 6.41
C VAL A 214 3.04 19.35 5.67
N LYS A 215 3.00 19.02 4.38
CA LYS A 215 1.84 19.29 3.51
C LYS A 215 0.90 18.10 3.33
N VAL A 216 1.35 16.89 3.66
CA VAL A 216 0.60 15.65 3.43
C VAL A 216 0.45 14.85 4.71
N LEU A 217 1.54 14.44 5.36
CA LEU A 217 1.47 13.59 6.56
C LEU A 217 0.81 14.31 7.74
N ILE A 218 1.23 15.54 8.06
CA ILE A 218 0.61 16.28 9.18
C ILE A 218 -0.90 16.49 8.93
N PRO A 219 -1.38 16.94 7.75
CA PRO A 219 -2.81 17.05 7.50
C PRO A 219 -3.63 15.76 7.55
N LEU A 220 -3.04 14.56 7.40
CA LEU A 220 -3.77 13.30 7.53
C LEU A 220 -4.43 13.15 8.91
N HIS A 221 -3.82 13.68 9.97
CA HIS A 221 -4.37 13.65 11.34
C HIS A 221 -5.74 14.35 11.49
N LYS A 222 -6.13 15.20 10.52
CA LYS A 222 -7.40 15.92 10.59
C LYS A 222 -8.61 15.02 10.25
N VAL A 223 -8.41 13.97 9.43
CA VAL A 223 -9.51 13.21 8.81
C VAL A 223 -10.20 12.32 9.83
N LYS A 224 -11.52 12.16 9.74
CA LYS A 224 -12.37 11.48 10.75
C LYS A 224 -11.90 10.06 11.11
N CYS A 225 -11.67 9.20 10.12
CA CYS A 225 -11.23 7.81 10.29
C CYS A 225 -9.73 7.64 10.60
N LEU A 226 -9.14 8.52 11.41
CA LEU A 226 -7.71 8.48 11.76
C LEU A 226 -7.32 7.17 12.45
N SER A 227 -8.22 6.58 13.25
CA SER A 227 -7.95 5.37 14.04
C SER A 227 -7.41 4.21 13.19
N LEU A 228 -7.88 4.09 11.93
CA LEU A 228 -7.58 2.99 11.01
C LEU A 228 -6.12 2.97 10.56
N TYR A 229 -5.45 4.11 10.61
CA TYR A 229 -4.07 4.26 10.10
C TYR A 229 -3.15 5.08 11.01
N HIS A 230 -3.60 5.43 12.22
CA HIS A 230 -2.87 6.30 13.14
C HIS A 230 -1.47 5.76 13.46
N ALA A 231 -1.37 4.47 13.79
CA ALA A 231 -0.09 3.87 14.17
C ALA A 231 0.95 3.95 13.04
N GLN A 232 0.52 3.70 11.80
CA GLN A 232 1.36 3.79 10.60
C GLN A 232 1.77 5.23 10.31
N LEU A 233 0.87 6.19 10.55
CA LEU A 233 1.14 7.61 10.39
C LEU A 233 2.14 8.14 11.43
N ALA A 234 1.91 7.83 12.71
CA ALA A 234 2.81 8.18 13.82
C ALA A 234 4.21 7.61 13.57
N TYR A 235 4.32 6.34 13.15
CA TYR A 235 5.58 5.74 12.75
C TYR A 235 6.28 6.54 11.64
N CYS A 236 5.56 6.94 10.59
CA CYS A 236 6.13 7.78 9.52
C CYS A 236 6.64 9.12 10.04
N VAL A 237 5.91 9.77 10.95
CA VAL A 237 6.28 11.06 11.55
C VAL A 237 7.56 10.90 12.39
N VAL A 238 7.61 9.91 13.28
CA VAL A 238 8.79 9.64 14.13
C VAL A 238 10.02 9.33 13.26
N GLN A 239 9.87 8.52 12.21
CA GLN A 239 10.96 8.25 11.26
C GLN A 239 11.51 9.52 10.60
N PHE A 240 10.69 10.53 10.33
CA PHE A 240 11.19 11.82 9.84
C PHE A 240 11.99 12.59 10.89
N LEU A 241 11.56 12.56 12.15
CA LEU A 241 12.23 13.24 13.26
C LEU A 241 13.58 12.62 13.60
N GLU A 242 13.68 11.28 13.56
CA GLU A 242 14.95 10.56 13.71
C GLU A 242 15.97 10.94 12.62
N LYS A 243 15.50 11.27 11.41
CA LYS A 243 16.36 11.66 10.27
C LYS A 243 16.76 13.13 10.31
N ASP A 244 15.90 14.02 10.78
CA ASP A 244 16.18 15.46 10.88
C ASP A 244 15.40 16.10 12.05
N PRO A 245 16.05 16.26 13.23
CA PRO A 245 15.42 16.84 14.43
C PRO A 245 14.90 18.28 14.23
N ASN A 246 15.36 19.01 13.21
CA ASN A 246 14.86 20.36 12.93
C ASN A 246 13.39 20.36 12.46
N LEU A 247 12.84 19.20 12.13
CA LEU A 247 11.44 19.02 11.75
C LEU A 247 10.50 18.89 12.96
N THR A 248 11.00 18.78 14.20
CA THR A 248 10.14 18.58 15.36
C THR A 248 9.22 19.76 15.63
N GLU A 249 9.74 20.99 15.55
CA GLU A 249 8.91 22.19 15.77
C GLU A 249 7.71 22.29 14.80
N PRO A 250 7.89 22.19 13.46
CA PRO A 250 6.74 22.23 12.55
C PRO A 250 5.79 21.04 12.72
N VAL A 251 6.28 19.85 13.09
CA VAL A 251 5.43 18.69 13.38
C VAL A 251 4.54 18.94 14.59
N VAL A 252 5.13 19.27 15.75
CA VAL A 252 4.37 19.48 16.99
C VAL A 252 3.42 20.65 16.87
N ARG A 253 3.83 21.75 16.24
CA ARG A 253 2.90 22.87 15.95
C ARG A 253 1.76 22.45 15.02
N GLY A 254 2.03 21.55 14.08
CA GLY A 254 1.03 20.95 13.19
C GLY A 254 0.00 20.10 13.93
N LEU A 255 0.46 19.20 14.81
CA LEU A 255 -0.40 18.38 15.66
C LEU A 255 -1.25 19.25 16.59
N LEU A 256 -0.64 20.23 17.27
CA LEU A 256 -1.37 21.18 18.13
C LEU A 256 -2.41 22.00 17.35
N LYS A 257 -2.15 22.31 16.08
CA LYS A 257 -3.12 23.00 15.21
C LYS A 257 -4.33 22.11 14.89
N TYR A 258 -4.12 20.82 14.69
CA TYR A 258 -5.18 19.85 14.37
C TYR A 258 -5.71 19.11 15.59
N TRP A 259 -5.39 19.58 16.80
CA TRP A 259 -5.80 18.93 18.05
C TRP A 259 -7.31 18.66 18.09
N PRO A 260 -7.75 17.41 18.32
CA PRO A 260 -9.15 17.04 18.38
C PRO A 260 -9.87 17.78 19.51
N LYS A 261 -11.04 18.36 19.22
CA LYS A 261 -11.86 19.08 20.23
C LYS A 261 -13.16 18.38 20.59
N THR A 262 -13.57 17.39 19.79
CA THR A 262 -14.89 16.76 19.86
C THR A 262 -14.84 15.23 19.91
N CYS A 263 -13.65 14.64 19.75
CA CYS A 263 -13.47 13.19 19.73
C CYS A 263 -12.36 12.82 20.72
N SER A 264 -12.75 12.25 21.87
CA SER A 264 -11.84 11.86 22.95
C SER A 264 -10.89 10.74 22.54
N GLN A 265 -11.37 9.76 21.75
CA GLN A 265 -10.52 8.68 21.24
C GLN A 265 -9.35 9.20 20.40
N LYS A 266 -9.60 10.19 19.53
CA LYS A 266 -8.52 10.85 18.79
C LYS A 266 -7.61 11.66 19.69
N GLU A 267 -8.13 12.30 20.74
CA GLU A 267 -7.28 13.02 21.68
C GLU A 267 -6.30 12.08 22.39
N VAL A 268 -6.75 10.87 22.77
CA VAL A 268 -5.86 9.82 23.30
C VAL A 268 -4.80 9.41 22.28
N MET A 269 -5.16 9.24 21.00
CA MET A 269 -4.20 8.94 19.94
C MET A 269 -3.14 10.04 19.79
N PHE A 270 -3.55 11.32 19.75
CA PHE A 270 -2.62 12.46 19.68
C PHE A 270 -1.70 12.53 20.90
N LEU A 271 -2.19 12.22 22.09
CA LEU A 271 -1.36 12.17 23.29
C LEU A 271 -0.30 11.07 23.19
N GLY A 272 -0.67 9.89 22.70
CA GLY A 272 0.27 8.78 22.46
C GLY A 272 1.32 9.14 21.40
N GLU A 273 0.93 9.75 20.28
CA GLU A 273 1.89 10.19 19.26
C GLU A 273 2.84 11.28 19.80
N ILE A 274 2.33 12.22 20.60
CA ILE A 274 3.16 13.23 21.24
C ILE A 274 4.18 12.59 22.20
N GLU A 275 3.80 11.57 22.96
CA GLU A 275 4.72 10.80 23.81
C GLU A 275 5.86 10.21 22.98
N GLU A 276 5.56 9.50 21.89
CA GLU A 276 6.57 8.94 20.98
C GLU A 276 7.48 10.02 20.35
N VAL A 277 6.91 11.18 19.99
CA VAL A 277 7.68 12.32 19.48
C VAL A 277 8.62 12.89 20.54
N LEU A 278 8.20 12.91 21.81
CA LEU A 278 9.02 13.39 22.92
C LEU A 278 10.14 12.41 23.28
N ASP A 279 9.97 11.11 23.03
CA ASP A 279 11.04 10.12 23.27
C ASP A 279 12.27 10.34 22.37
N VAL A 280 12.07 10.90 21.18
CA VAL A 280 13.15 11.16 20.20
C VAL A 280 13.58 12.62 20.11
N ILE A 281 12.98 13.53 20.90
CA ILE A 281 13.24 14.97 20.80
C ILE A 281 14.60 15.37 21.40
N GLU A 282 15.32 16.24 20.71
CA GLU A 282 16.49 16.89 21.30
C GLU A 282 16.06 18.01 22.27
N PRO A 283 16.77 18.21 23.41
CA PRO A 283 16.46 19.28 24.36
C PRO A 283 16.40 20.68 23.71
N SER A 284 17.24 20.92 22.70
CA SER A 284 17.28 22.17 21.93
C SER A 284 15.93 22.45 21.24
N GLN A 285 15.31 21.43 20.63
CA GLN A 285 14.03 21.54 19.95
C GLN A 285 12.88 21.63 20.94
N PHE A 286 12.96 20.91 22.06
CA PHE A 286 11.93 20.93 23.11
C PHE A 286 11.70 22.33 23.68
N THR A 287 12.77 23.10 23.91
CA THR A 287 12.61 24.48 24.41
C THR A 287 11.73 25.37 23.53
N ARG A 288 11.64 25.08 22.23
CA ARG A 288 10.87 25.85 21.24
C ARG A 288 9.36 25.53 21.27
N ILE A 289 9.01 24.34 21.76
CA ILE A 289 7.63 23.80 21.74
C ILE A 289 7.02 23.58 23.12
N GLN A 290 7.82 23.59 24.20
CA GLN A 290 7.38 23.27 25.56
C GLN A 290 6.17 24.12 26.00
N GLU A 291 6.20 25.45 25.84
CA GLU A 291 5.10 26.30 26.28
C GLU A 291 3.75 25.97 25.61
N PRO A 292 3.64 25.98 24.27
CA PRO A 292 2.36 25.63 23.62
C PRO A 292 1.95 24.18 23.89
N LEU A 293 2.90 23.26 24.00
CA LEU A 293 2.61 21.86 24.30
C LEU A 293 2.01 21.68 25.71
N PHE A 294 2.66 22.19 26.75
CA PHE A 294 2.17 22.05 28.12
C PHE A 294 0.87 22.82 28.37
N ARG A 295 0.61 23.92 27.65
CA ARG A 295 -0.71 24.57 27.66
C ARG A 295 -1.80 23.65 27.13
N GLN A 296 -1.51 22.81 26.14
CA GLN A 296 -2.47 21.85 25.63
C GLN A 296 -2.63 20.67 26.59
N ILE A 297 -1.52 20.10 27.08
CA ILE A 297 -1.54 19.01 28.08
C ILE A 297 -2.33 19.41 29.33
N ALA A 298 -2.16 20.65 29.82
CA ALA A 298 -2.90 21.14 30.98
C ALA A 298 -4.43 21.09 30.76
N LYS A 299 -4.90 21.36 29.53
CA LYS A 299 -6.32 21.23 29.18
C LYS A 299 -6.75 19.76 29.18
N CYS A 300 -5.95 18.87 28.60
CA CYS A 300 -6.22 17.43 28.56
C CYS A 300 -6.31 16.84 29.98
N VAL A 301 -5.39 17.21 30.88
CA VAL A 301 -5.40 16.79 32.29
C VAL A 301 -6.64 17.30 33.04
N SER A 302 -7.14 18.49 32.68
CA SER A 302 -8.37 19.05 33.24
C SER A 302 -9.65 18.57 32.55
N SER A 303 -9.55 17.70 31.55
CA SER A 303 -10.71 17.15 30.86
C SER A 303 -11.51 16.28 31.84
N PRO A 304 -12.85 16.48 31.93
CA PRO A 304 -13.70 15.79 32.90
C PRO A 304 -13.85 14.28 32.64
#